data_AF-A0A2E5W207-F1
#
_entry.id   AF-A0A2E5W207-F1
#
_cell.length_a   1.000
_cell.length_b   1.000
_cell.length_c   1.000
_cell.angle_alpha   90.00
_cell.angle_beta   90.00
_cell.angle_gamma   90.00
#
_symmetry.space_group_name_H-M   'P 1'
#
loop_
_entity.id
_entity.type
_entity.pdbx_description
1 polymer ?
#
loop_
_entity_poly.entity_id
_entity_poly.type
_entity_poly.pdbx_seq_one_letter_code
_entity_poly.pdbx_strand_id
1 'polypeptide(L)'
;MPLQIKLVTIGKIKENIYRNRIYEYLKWINNDIPIEIVFLKNDRIDKLNKKLLSHLKKQDHTICISEEGAIHSSKNFSKLIHNQSKDITFFIGGHDGTQNLLKEKQMK
;
A
#
# COMPACT_ATOMS: atom_id res chain seq x y z
N MET A 1 10.18 -14.47 1.24
CA MET A 1 10.27 -13.11 1.80
C MET A 1 10.41 -12.13 0.63
N PRO A 2 9.63 -11.03 0.61
CA PRO A 2 9.73 -10.01 -0.44
C PRO A 2 11.09 -9.31 -0.40
N LEU A 3 11.55 -8.81 -1.54
CA LEU A 3 12.79 -8.03 -1.61
C LEU A 3 12.54 -6.54 -1.34
N GLN A 4 11.33 -6.06 -1.59
CA GLN A 4 10.89 -4.71 -1.25
C GLN A 4 9.40 -4.65 -0.93
N ILE A 5 9.02 -3.63 -0.17
CA ILE A 5 7.62 -3.28 0.12
C ILE A 5 7.34 -1.88 -0.41
N LYS A 6 6.19 -1.71 -1.04
CA LYS A 6 5.69 -0.41 -1.52
C LYS A 6 4.38 -0.08 -0.85
N LEU A 7 4.21 1.16 -0.39
CA LEU A 7 2.95 1.73 0.07
C LEU A 7 2.49 2.80 -0.92
N VAL A 8 1.36 2.57 -1.56
CA VAL A 8 0.68 3.56 -2.41
C VAL A 8 -0.52 4.09 -1.65
N THR A 9 -0.53 5.38 -1.35
CA THR A 9 -1.59 6.02 -0.56
C THR A 9 -2.15 7.24 -1.25
N ILE A 10 -3.45 7.48 -1.08
CA ILE A 10 -4.15 8.64 -1.61
C ILE A 10 -4.14 9.77 -0.58
N GLY A 11 -3.66 10.93 -0.97
CA GLY A 11 -3.57 12.13 -0.16
C GLY A 11 -2.13 12.49 0.19
N LYS A 12 -1.98 13.33 1.22
CA LYS A 12 -0.69 13.79 1.74
C LYS A 12 -0.72 13.85 3.26
N ILE A 13 0.42 13.60 3.88
CA ILE A 13 0.58 13.84 5.32
C ILE A 13 0.62 15.36 5.54
N LYS A 14 -0.39 15.89 6.25
CA LYS A 14 -0.50 17.32 6.55
C LYS A 14 0.37 17.74 7.72
N GLU A 15 0.44 16.91 8.76
CA GLU A 15 1.07 17.27 10.03
C GLU A 15 2.50 16.71 10.12
N ASN A 16 3.43 17.56 10.57
CA ASN A 16 4.83 17.18 10.68
C ASN A 16 5.07 16.07 11.72
N ILE A 17 4.24 16.00 12.77
CA ILE A 17 4.39 14.96 13.80
C ILE A 17 4.21 13.54 13.22
N TYR A 18 3.19 13.34 12.39
CA TYR A 18 2.96 12.05 11.72
C TYR A 18 4.04 11.76 10.69
N ARG A 19 4.46 12.78 9.93
CA ARG A 19 5.56 12.66 8.98
C ARG A 19 6.84 12.16 9.67
N ASN A 20 7.21 12.78 10.77
CA ASN A 20 8.43 12.42 11.52
C ASN A 20 8.35 11.00 12.08
N ARG A 21 7.22 10.62 12.67
CA ARG A 21 7.00 9.26 13.17
C ARG A 21 7.12 8.21 12.06
N ILE A 22 6.51 8.47 10.90
CA ILE A 22 6.60 7.57 9.74
C ILE A 22 8.06 7.41 9.31
N TYR A 23 8.83 8.50 9.22
CA TYR A 23 10.24 8.41 8.82
C TYR A 23 11.12 7.68 9.84
N GLU A 24 10.85 7.81 11.14
CA GLU A 24 11.54 7.02 12.17
C GLU A 24 11.25 5.52 12.00
N TYR A 25 9.99 5.13 11.80
CA TYR A 25 9.65 3.73 11.53
C TYR A 25 10.31 3.22 10.25
N LEU A 26 10.30 4.02 9.18
CA LEU A 26 10.96 3.67 7.92
C LEU A 26 12.46 3.45 8.12
N LYS A 27 13.13 4.29 8.92
CA LYS A 27 14.55 4.14 9.22
C LYS A 27 14.87 2.81 9.89
N TRP A 28 14.02 2.35 10.81
CA TRP A 28 14.21 1.06 11.47
C TRP A 28 13.96 -0.11 10.52
N ILE A 29 12.86 -0.07 9.75
CA ILE A 29 12.45 -1.20 8.91
C ILE A 29 13.33 -1.31 7.64
N ASN A 30 13.82 -0.20 7.10
CA ASN A 30 14.68 -0.19 5.91
C ASN A 30 16.00 -0.94 6.09
N ASN A 31 16.43 -1.22 7.34
CA ASN A 31 17.59 -2.06 7.60
C ASN A 31 17.33 -3.53 7.22
N ASP A 32 16.07 -3.97 7.29
CA ASP A 32 15.66 -5.35 7.01
C ASP A 32 15.05 -5.48 5.61
N ILE A 33 14.17 -4.55 5.23
CA ILE A 33 13.45 -4.57 3.96
C ILE A 33 13.26 -3.13 3.46
N PRO A 34 13.70 -2.80 2.23
CA PRO A 34 13.42 -1.51 1.60
C PRO A 34 11.92 -1.23 1.51
N ILE A 35 11.50 -0.06 2.00
CA ILE A 35 10.13 0.47 1.91
C ILE A 35 10.09 1.74 1.08
N GLU A 36 9.30 1.73 0.01
CA GLU A 36 8.96 2.90 -0.80
C GLU A 36 7.54 3.39 -0.44
N ILE A 37 7.37 4.70 -0.17
CA ILE A 37 6.04 5.30 0.01
C ILE A 37 5.74 6.27 -1.14
N VAL A 38 4.62 6.05 -1.83
CA VAL A 38 4.12 6.88 -2.92
C VAL A 38 2.82 7.55 -2.49
N PHE A 39 2.83 8.88 -2.47
CA PHE A 39 1.66 9.71 -2.21
C PHE A 39 1.01 10.16 -3.52
N LEU A 40 -0.19 9.68 -3.79
CA LEU A 40 -1.01 10.13 -4.92
C LEU A 40 -1.88 11.31 -4.47
N LYS A 41 -1.81 12.43 -5.19
CA LYS A 41 -2.70 13.57 -4.93
C LYS A 41 -4.16 13.14 -5.11
N ASN A 42 -5.05 13.68 -4.28
CA ASN A 42 -6.48 13.53 -4.48
C ASN A 42 -6.84 14.26 -5.79
N ASP A 43 -7.43 13.53 -6.73
CA ASP A 43 -7.71 13.96 -8.10
C ASP A 43 -9.09 13.42 -8.48
N ARG A 44 -9.63 13.84 -9.63
CA ARG A 44 -10.83 13.20 -10.20
C ARG A 44 -10.62 11.69 -10.33
N ILE A 45 -11.65 10.90 -10.02
CA ILE A 45 -11.61 9.44 -9.95
C ILE A 45 -10.92 8.81 -11.17
N ASP A 46 -11.25 9.24 -12.40
CA ASP A 46 -10.63 8.71 -13.63
C ASP A 46 -9.11 8.89 -13.68
N LYS A 47 -8.62 10.05 -13.23
CA LYS A 47 -7.18 10.35 -13.19
C LYS A 47 -6.49 9.56 -12.09
N LEU A 48 -7.15 9.43 -10.94
CA LEU A 48 -6.66 8.66 -9.81
C LEU A 48 -6.55 7.17 -10.14
N ASN A 49 -7.57 6.62 -10.79
CA ASN A 49 -7.58 5.26 -11.33
C ASN A 49 -6.37 4.99 -12.23
N LYS A 50 -6.11 5.88 -13.20
CA LYS A 50 -4.94 5.75 -14.09
C LYS A 50 -3.62 5.75 -13.31
N LYS A 51 -3.48 6.61 -12.30
CA LYS A 51 -2.28 6.65 -11.43
C LYS A 51 -2.13 5.38 -10.61
N LEU A 52 -3.19 4.91 -9.95
CA LEU A 52 -3.16 3.66 -9.19
C LEU A 52 -2.79 2.46 -10.06
N LEU A 53 -3.41 2.36 -11.24
CA LEU A 53 -3.11 1.30 -12.21
C LEU A 53 -1.67 1.34 -12.70
N SER A 54 -1.04 2.52 -12.78
CA SER A 54 0.37 2.64 -13.15
C SER A 54 1.34 2.07 -12.09
N HIS A 55 0.87 1.95 -10.84
CA HIS A 55 1.62 1.32 -9.75
C HIS A 55 1.25 -0.15 -9.54
N LEU A 56 0.24 -0.66 -10.24
CA LEU A 56 -0.16 -2.07 -10.18
C LEU A 56 0.73 -2.91 -11.11
N LYS A 57 1.71 -3.62 -10.54
CA LYS A 57 2.59 -4.52 -11.29
C LYS A 57 2.08 -5.96 -11.20
N LYS A 58 2.01 -6.66 -12.34
CA LYS A 58 1.57 -8.07 -12.39
C LYS A 58 2.47 -9.03 -11.59
N GLN A 59 3.76 -8.68 -11.48
CA GLN A 59 4.74 -9.48 -10.74
C GLN A 59 4.69 -9.27 -9.23
N ASP A 60 4.05 -8.20 -8.75
CA ASP A 60 3.97 -7.87 -7.33
C ASP A 60 2.76 -8.57 -6.70
N HIS A 61 2.87 -8.92 -5.42
CA HIS A 61 1.73 -9.26 -4.61
C HIS A 61 1.03 -7.99 -4.13
N THR A 62 -0.19 -7.77 -4.61
CA THR A 62 -0.96 -6.56 -4.29
C THR A 62 -1.90 -6.81 -3.12
N ILE A 63 -1.84 -5.95 -2.11
CA ILE A 63 -2.71 -5.98 -0.93
C ILE A 63 -3.44 -4.66 -0.81
N CYS A 64 -4.77 -4.68 -0.74
CA CYS A 64 -5.59 -3.49 -0.50
C CYS A 64 -6.00 -3.45 0.97
N ILE A 65 -5.74 -2.33 1.64
CA ILE A 65 -6.21 -2.12 3.01
C ILE A 65 -7.65 -1.60 2.94
N SER A 66 -8.54 -2.27 3.66
CA SER A 66 -9.99 -2.04 3.61
C SER A 66 -10.64 -2.51 4.92
N GLU A 67 -11.69 -1.82 5.35
CA GLU A 67 -12.50 -2.19 6.52
C GLU A 67 -13.22 -3.53 6.33
N GLU A 68 -13.64 -3.84 5.10
CA GLU A 68 -14.24 -5.14 4.73
C GLU A 68 -13.19 -6.25 4.50
N GLY A 69 -11.90 -5.96 4.73
CA GLY A 69 -10.80 -6.90 4.46
C GLY A 69 -10.68 -8.00 5.52
N ALA A 70 -9.82 -8.98 5.24
CA ALA A 70 -9.50 -10.01 6.23
C ALA A 70 -8.73 -9.40 7.42
N ILE A 71 -9.17 -9.72 8.65
CA ILE A 71 -8.50 -9.30 9.88
C ILE A 71 -7.36 -10.27 10.18
N HIS A 72 -6.15 -9.75 10.37
CA HIS A 72 -4.98 -10.55 10.71
C HIS A 72 -4.42 -10.13 12.08
N SER A 73 -4.07 -11.12 12.91
CA SER A 73 -3.19 -10.88 14.05
C SER A 73 -1.76 -10.57 13.59
N SER A 74 -0.94 -9.96 14.44
CA SER A 74 0.46 -9.64 14.09
C SER A 74 1.27 -10.86 13.64
N LYS A 75 1.06 -12.01 14.29
CA LYS A 75 1.72 -13.28 13.91
C LYS A 75 1.29 -13.75 12.52
N ASN A 76 -0.01 -13.64 12.21
CA ASN A 76 -0.53 -14.06 10.90
C ASN A 76 -0.10 -13.10 9.79
N PHE A 77 -0.08 -11.79 10.06
CA PHE A 77 0.39 -10.78 9.12
C PHE A 77 1.88 -10.92 8.83
N SER A 78 2.70 -11.18 9.86
CA SER A 78 4.13 -11.48 9.69
C SER A 78 4.36 -12.71 8.80
N LYS A 79 3.61 -13.80 9.01
CA LYS A 79 3.66 -14.99 8.14
C LYS A 79 3.24 -14.68 6.71
N LEU A 80 2.20 -13.87 6.53
CA LEU A 80 1.72 -13.44 5.21
C LEU A 80 2.80 -12.71 4.43
N ILE A 81 3.52 -11.78 5.07
CA ILE A 81 4.66 -11.08 4.46
C ILE A 81 5.81 -12.05 4.20
N HIS A 82 6.23 -12.81 5.21
CA HIS A 82 7.40 -13.68 5.14
C HIS A 82 7.29 -14.74 4.03
N ASN A 83 6.09 -15.32 3.87
CA ASN A 83 5.84 -16.39 2.90
C ASN A 83 5.73 -15.90 1.46
N GLN A 84 5.71 -14.58 1.22
CA GLN A 84 5.62 -14.05 -0.12
C GLN A 84 6.98 -14.11 -0.83
N SER A 85 7.02 -14.58 -2.08
CA SER A 85 8.22 -14.61 -2.93
C SER A 85 8.32 -13.41 -3.88
N LYS A 86 7.21 -12.67 -4.03
CA LYS A 86 7.09 -11.46 -4.84
C LYS A 86 7.26 -10.20 -3.98
N ASP A 87 7.61 -9.09 -4.61
CA ASP A 87 7.52 -7.78 -3.94
C ASP A 87 6.07 -7.49 -3.55
N ILE A 88 5.87 -6.75 -2.46
CA ILE A 88 4.53 -6.45 -1.95
C ILE A 88 4.21 -4.98 -2.21
N THR A 89 3.04 -4.73 -2.81
CA THR A 89 2.49 -3.37 -2.91
C THR A 89 1.20 -3.28 -2.11
N PHE A 90 1.22 -2.47 -1.04
CA PHE A 90 0.05 -2.10 -0.25
C PHE A 90 -0.63 -0.86 -0.85
N PHE A 91 -1.95 -0.93 -1.02
CA PHE A 91 -2.78 0.20 -1.42
C PHE A 91 -3.65 0.68 -0.26
N ILE A 92 -3.52 1.97 0.08
CA ILE A 92 -4.27 2.63 1.15
C ILE A 92 -5.20 3.67 0.52
N GLY A 93 -6.51 3.47 0.72
CA GLY A 93 -7.57 4.35 0.22
C GLY A 93 -7.50 5.77 0.75
N GLY A 94 -8.16 6.68 0.02
CA GLY A 94 -8.51 8.01 0.52
C GLY A 94 -9.78 7.96 1.36
N HIS A 95 -10.40 9.13 1.60
CA HIS A 95 -11.65 9.20 2.38
C HIS A 95 -12.81 8.41 1.74
N ASP A 96 -12.88 8.34 0.40
CA ASP A 96 -13.89 7.56 -0.32
C ASP A 96 -13.51 6.07 -0.46
N GLY A 97 -12.46 5.63 0.22
CA GLY A 97 -11.93 4.27 0.17
C GLY A 97 -11.11 3.95 -1.09
N THR A 98 -10.68 2.69 -1.18
CA THR A 98 -9.91 2.09 -2.30
C THR A 98 -10.77 1.18 -3.17
N GLN A 99 -11.93 0.76 -2.67
CA GLN A 99 -12.63 -0.43 -3.15
C GLN A 99 -13.18 -0.29 -4.56
N ASN A 100 -13.67 0.89 -4.94
CA ASN A 100 -14.21 1.11 -6.29
C ASN A 100 -13.10 1.13 -7.37
N LEU A 101 -11.85 1.44 -7.01
CA LEU A 101 -10.77 1.68 -7.98
C LEU A 101 -10.06 0.40 -8.44
N LEU A 102 -10.10 -0.68 -7.63
CA LEU A 102 -9.36 -1.92 -7.89
C LEU A 102 -10.26 -3.16 -8.09
N LYS A 103 -11.51 -3.14 -7.59
CA LYS A 103 -12.49 -4.23 -7.80
C LYS A 103 -12.81 -4.44 -9.29
N GLU A 104 -12.82 -3.39 -10.11
CA GLU A 104 -13.12 -3.48 -11.56
C GLU A 104 -12.11 -4.32 -12.37
N LYS A 105 -10.89 -4.54 -11.87
CA LYS A 105 -9.88 -5.38 -12.56
C LYS A 105 -9.60 -6.73 -11.91
N GLN A 106 -10.09 -7.01 -10.70
CA GLN A 106 -10.08 -8.39 -10.18
C GLN A 106 -11.19 -9.26 -10.82
N MET A 107 -12.09 -8.67 -11.64
CA MET A 107 -13.14 -9.36 -12.40
C MET A 107 -12.79 -9.62 -13.88
N LYS A 108 -11.50 -9.70 -14.26
CA LYS A 108 -11.07 -10.23 -15.56
C LYS A 108 -9.86 -11.14 -15.45
#